data_AF-A0A6P1HE06-F1
#
_entry.id   AF-A0A6P1HE06-F1
#
_cell.length_a   1.000
_cell.length_b   1.000
_cell.length_c   1.000
_cell.angle_alpha   90.00
_cell.angle_beta   90.00
_cell.angle_gamma   90.00
#
_symmetry.space_group_name_H-M   'P 1'
#
loop_
_entity.id
_entity.type
_entity.pdbx_description
1 polymer ?
#
loop_
_entity_poly.entity_id
_entity_poly.type
_entity_poly.pdbx_seq_one_letter_code
_entity_poly.pdbx_strand_id
1 'polypeptide(L)'
;MSKWKMIIWFICLVVTYGCFFMMNIGTASPEASHGNGNPWLLLLMILWPFFMVFYYFTIELVTRWLLATRSKRIVLSFLTLCVIGFVGVFFPIKSKAQAVRNALLGSNNEEYHIGWNQFTNSIYFNTFTFLLSVLLCGLVAAFLTMCILLVQNRREEE
;
A
#
# COMPACT_ATOMS: atom_id res chain seq x y z
N MET A 1 3.99 9.32 -20.09
CA MET A 1 3.17 10.17 -19.21
C MET A 1 3.63 11.62 -19.40
N SER A 2 2.74 12.62 -19.38
CA SER A 2 3.17 14.02 -19.54
C SER A 2 3.95 14.50 -18.29
N LYS A 3 4.78 15.54 -18.45
CA LYS A 3 5.56 16.13 -17.34
C LYS A 3 4.67 16.56 -16.17
N TRP A 4 3.52 17.19 -16.45
CA TRP A 4 2.56 17.59 -15.43
C TRP A 4 1.96 16.41 -14.65
N LYS A 5 1.59 15.33 -15.35
CA LYS A 5 1.10 14.11 -14.68
C LYS A 5 2.18 13.48 -13.79
N MET A 6 3.46 13.52 -14.18
CA MET A 6 4.58 13.07 -13.32
C MET A 6 4.70 13.91 -12.05
N ILE A 7 4.58 15.24 -12.16
CA ILE A 7 4.63 16.14 -11.00
C ILE A 7 3.47 15.85 -10.05
N ILE A 8 2.24 15.75 -10.58
CA ILE A 8 1.04 15.44 -9.78
C ILE A 8 1.19 14.07 -9.10
N TRP A 9 1.64 13.06 -9.84
CA TRP A 9 1.91 11.73 -9.28
C TRP A 9 2.93 11.80 -8.14
N PHE A 10 4.03 12.55 -8.31
CA PHE A 10 5.06 12.68 -7.28
C PHE A 10 4.53 13.39 -6.02
N ILE A 11 3.75 14.47 -6.18
CA ILE A 11 3.09 15.13 -5.06
C ILE A 11 2.17 14.14 -4.32
N CYS A 12 1.35 13.40 -5.07
CA CYS A 12 0.44 12.42 -4.48
C CYS A 12 1.19 11.27 -3.79
N LEU A 13 2.35 10.84 -4.32
CA LEU A 13 3.23 9.86 -3.67
C LEU A 13 3.72 10.39 -2.32
N VAL A 14 4.24 11.62 -2.27
CA VAL A 14 4.76 12.22 -1.03
C VAL A 14 3.64 12.39 0.00
N VAL A 15 2.48 12.89 -0.43
CA VAL A 15 1.32 13.05 0.46
C VAL A 15 0.80 11.70 0.98
N THR A 16 0.68 10.69 0.10
CA THR A 16 0.20 9.36 0.50
C THR A 16 1.17 8.71 1.47
N TYR A 17 2.46 8.68 1.15
CA TYR A 17 3.49 8.14 2.04
C TYR A 17 3.54 8.89 3.37
N GLY A 18 3.54 10.22 3.32
CA GLY A 18 3.50 11.08 4.50
C GLY A 18 2.29 10.77 5.39
N CYS A 19 1.11 10.56 4.81
CA CYS A 19 -0.09 10.19 5.56
C CYS A 19 0.07 8.84 6.26
N PHE A 20 0.58 7.79 5.58
CA PHE A 20 0.89 6.51 6.21
C PHE A 20 1.90 6.64 7.36
N PHE A 21 2.93 7.46 7.18
CA PHE A 21 3.95 7.72 8.18
C PHE A 21 3.39 8.47 9.40
N MET A 22 2.63 9.53 9.17
CA MET A 22 2.03 10.33 10.24
C MET A 22 0.98 9.53 11.02
N MET A 23 0.15 8.72 10.35
CA MET A 23 -0.79 7.83 11.02
C MET A 23 -0.09 6.77 11.87
N ASN A 24 1.07 6.27 11.41
CA ASN A 24 1.87 5.32 12.18
C ASN A 24 2.41 5.94 13.47
N ILE A 25 3.00 7.13 13.37
CA ILE A 25 3.58 7.85 14.53
C ILE A 25 2.49 8.37 15.46
N GLY A 26 1.39 8.84 14.89
CA GLY A 26 0.26 9.39 15.62
C GLY A 26 -0.65 8.34 16.26
N THR A 27 -0.39 7.05 16.03
CA THR A 27 -1.05 5.99 16.78
C THR A 27 -0.46 5.95 18.19
N ALA A 28 -1.29 6.16 19.21
CA ALA A 28 -0.88 6.04 20.60
C ALA A 28 -0.25 4.67 20.89
N SER A 29 0.75 4.63 21.78
CA SER A 29 1.25 3.34 22.29
C SER A 29 0.25 2.78 23.32
N PRO A 30 0.13 1.45 23.44
CA PRO A 30 -0.70 0.81 24.49
C PRO A 30 -0.33 1.22 25.92
N GLU A 31 0.88 1.76 26.12
CA GLU A 31 1.45 2.18 27.41
C GLU A 31 1.10 3.64 27.76
N ALA A 32 0.60 4.43 26.80
CA ALA A 32 0.30 5.84 27.01
C ALA A 32 -1.12 6.04 27.58
N SER A 33 -1.24 6.84 28.65
CA SER A 33 -2.51 7.11 29.37
C SER A 33 -3.46 8.09 28.67
N HIS A 34 -3.47 8.15 27.33
CA HIS A 34 -4.12 9.24 26.59
C HIS A 34 -5.31 8.77 25.76
N GLY A 35 -6.22 9.73 25.56
CA GLY A 35 -7.62 9.55 25.15
C GLY A 35 -7.87 8.82 23.84
N ASN A 36 -9.16 8.53 23.65
CA ASN A 36 -9.72 7.63 22.67
C ASN A 36 -9.65 8.22 21.23
N GLY A 37 -8.57 7.94 20.49
CA GLY A 37 -8.51 8.08 19.05
C GLY A 37 -7.11 8.20 18.45
N ASN A 38 -7.04 8.00 17.13
CA ASN A 38 -5.93 8.46 16.30
C ASN A 38 -6.43 9.64 15.44
N PRO A 39 -6.18 10.91 15.83
CA PRO A 39 -6.69 12.08 15.10
C PRO A 39 -6.17 12.15 13.66
N TRP A 40 -5.07 11.47 13.35
CA TRP A 40 -4.52 11.39 12.01
C TRP A 40 -5.41 10.58 11.05
N LEU A 41 -6.36 9.79 11.56
CA LEU A 41 -7.39 9.16 10.71
C LEU A 41 -8.31 10.18 10.04
N LEU A 42 -8.52 11.36 10.64
CA LEU A 42 -9.30 12.42 9.99
C LEU A 42 -8.56 12.97 8.76
N LEU A 43 -7.24 13.02 8.80
CA LEU A 43 -6.42 13.41 7.66
C LEU A 43 -6.53 12.38 6.52
N LEU A 44 -6.68 11.09 6.83
CA LEU A 44 -6.93 10.08 5.80
C LEU A 44 -8.20 10.39 5.00
N MET A 45 -9.29 10.79 5.67
CA MET A 45 -10.55 11.12 5.00
C MET A 45 -10.40 12.31 4.05
N ILE A 46 -9.68 13.35 4.48
CA ILE A 46 -9.44 14.56 3.67
C ILE A 46 -8.49 14.26 2.51
N LEU A 47 -7.46 13.45 2.75
CA LEU A 47 -6.41 13.17 1.77
C LEU A 47 -6.74 12.02 0.83
N TRP A 48 -7.87 11.32 1.01
CA TRP A 48 -8.29 10.21 0.16
C TRP A 48 -8.23 10.47 -1.36
N PRO A 49 -8.58 11.68 -1.88
CA PRO A 49 -8.41 11.96 -3.31
C PRO A 49 -6.95 11.83 -3.80
N PHE A 50 -5.96 12.19 -2.97
CA PHE A 50 -4.55 12.04 -3.32
C PHE A 50 -4.15 10.56 -3.43
N PHE A 51 -4.72 9.70 -2.59
CA PHE A 51 -4.46 8.25 -2.62
C PHE A 51 -4.98 7.67 -3.94
N MET A 52 -6.21 8.04 -4.32
CA MET A 52 -6.81 7.59 -5.59
C MET A 52 -6.00 8.03 -6.80
N VAL A 53 -5.59 9.30 -6.84
CA VAL A 53 -4.75 9.83 -7.93
C VAL A 53 -3.39 9.15 -7.95
N PHE A 54 -2.77 8.93 -6.77
CA PHE A 54 -1.52 8.20 -6.65
C PHE A 54 -1.63 6.78 -7.20
N TYR A 55 -2.62 6.00 -6.77
CA TYR A 55 -2.81 4.62 -7.23
C TYR A 55 -3.09 4.55 -8.73
N TYR A 56 -3.99 5.40 -9.23
CA TYR A 56 -4.30 5.48 -10.65
C TYR A 56 -3.06 5.76 -11.49
N PHE A 57 -2.30 6.81 -11.16
CA PHE A 57 -1.10 7.17 -11.92
C PHE A 57 0.04 6.17 -11.75
N THR A 58 0.15 5.49 -10.62
CA THR A 58 1.12 4.41 -10.43
C THR A 58 0.81 3.24 -11.37
N ILE A 59 -0.46 2.83 -11.45
CA ILE A 59 -0.90 1.79 -12.40
C ILE A 59 -0.68 2.26 -13.85
N GLU A 60 -1.11 3.48 -14.22
CA GLU A 60 -0.91 4.04 -15.58
C GLU A 60 0.58 4.07 -15.96
N LEU A 61 1.46 4.49 -15.04
CA LEU A 61 2.90 4.57 -15.26
C LEU A 61 3.52 3.19 -15.47
N VAL A 62 3.25 2.24 -14.55
CA VAL A 62 3.83 0.89 -14.62
C VAL A 62 3.31 0.12 -15.83
N THR A 63 2.01 0.18 -16.14
CA THR A 63 1.45 -0.46 -17.33
C THR A 63 2.09 0.07 -18.61
N ARG A 64 2.28 1.38 -18.74
CA ARG A 64 2.94 1.96 -19.92
C ARG A 64 4.39 1.53 -20.04
N TRP A 65 5.12 1.51 -18.94
CA TRP A 65 6.50 1.06 -18.92
C TRP A 65 6.62 -0.41 -19.34
N LEU A 66 5.79 -1.30 -18.76
CA LEU A 66 5.76 -2.71 -19.13
C LEU A 66 5.36 -2.93 -20.59
N LEU A 67 4.31 -2.26 -21.07
CA LEU A 67 3.88 -2.34 -22.47
C LEU A 67 4.96 -1.87 -23.45
N ALA A 68 5.75 -0.86 -23.09
CA ALA A 68 6.85 -0.37 -23.93
C ALA A 68 7.92 -1.45 -24.16
N THR A 69 8.07 -2.41 -23.25
CA THR A 69 9.00 -3.53 -23.42
C THR A 69 8.51 -4.58 -24.43
N ARG A 70 7.19 -4.67 -24.65
CA ARG A 70 6.50 -5.72 -25.43
C ARG A 70 6.90 -7.17 -25.09
N SER A 71 7.55 -7.40 -23.96
CA SER A 71 8.10 -8.71 -23.59
C SER A 71 7.29 -9.37 -22.49
N LYS A 72 6.62 -10.48 -22.84
CA LYS A 72 5.89 -11.31 -21.87
C LYS A 72 6.80 -11.82 -20.74
N ARG A 73 8.07 -12.10 -21.05
CA ARG A 73 9.06 -12.54 -20.04
C ARG A 73 9.33 -11.45 -19.01
N ILE A 74 9.54 -10.20 -19.44
CA ILE A 74 9.76 -9.07 -18.53
C ILE A 74 8.53 -8.84 -17.65
N VAL A 75 7.33 -8.89 -18.23
CA VAL A 75 6.07 -8.73 -17.48
C VAL A 75 5.90 -9.83 -16.43
N LEU A 76 6.19 -11.10 -16.80
CA LEU A 76 6.16 -12.22 -15.86
C LEU A 76 7.21 -12.09 -14.76
N SER A 77 8.44 -11.70 -15.08
CA SER A 77 9.48 -11.46 -14.07
C SER A 77 9.07 -10.35 -13.11
N PHE A 78 8.50 -9.26 -13.60
CA PHE A 78 7.99 -8.17 -12.77
C PHE A 78 6.82 -8.60 -11.89
N LEU A 79 5.88 -9.39 -12.43
CA LEU A 79 4.78 -9.97 -11.66
C LEU A 79 5.30 -10.85 -10.51
N THR A 80 6.23 -11.76 -10.82
CA THR A 80 6.87 -12.62 -9.81
C THR A 80 7.56 -11.81 -8.72
N LEU A 81 8.27 -10.74 -9.10
CA LEU A 81 8.95 -9.86 -8.16
C LEU A 81 7.95 -9.12 -7.25
N CYS A 82 6.81 -8.69 -7.79
CA CYS A 82 5.73 -8.10 -6.99
C CYS A 82 5.13 -9.12 -6.00
N VAL A 83 4.93 -10.37 -6.42
CA VAL A 83 4.42 -11.45 -5.54
C VAL A 83 5.42 -11.77 -4.43
N ILE A 84 6.71 -11.90 -4.75
CA ILE A 84 7.76 -12.10 -3.75
C ILE A 84 7.79 -10.92 -2.77
N GLY A 85 7.72 -9.69 -3.26
CA GLY A 85 7.62 -8.50 -2.43
C GLY A 85 6.40 -8.54 -1.51
N PHE A 86 5.23 -8.93 -2.02
CA PHE A 86 3.99 -9.04 -1.25
C PHE A 86 4.14 -10.04 -0.10
N VAL A 87 4.69 -11.23 -0.38
CA VAL A 87 4.98 -12.25 0.63
C VAL A 87 6.05 -11.75 1.63
N GLY A 88 7.09 -11.06 1.15
CA GLY A 88 8.14 -10.50 2.01
C GLY A 88 7.61 -9.47 3.00
N VAL A 89 6.67 -8.62 2.57
CA VAL A 89 6.03 -7.59 3.39
C VAL A 89 5.04 -8.18 4.40
N PHE A 90 4.53 -9.39 4.17
CA PHE A 90 3.62 -10.07 5.10
C PHE A 90 4.26 -10.35 6.47
N PHE A 91 5.53 -10.76 6.49
CA PHE A 91 6.24 -11.08 7.74
C PHE A 91 6.36 -9.91 8.73
N PRO A 92 6.85 -8.71 8.33
CA PRO A 92 6.93 -7.57 9.25
C PRO A 92 5.55 -7.07 9.69
N ILE A 93 4.52 -7.13 8.83
CA ILE A 93 3.14 -6.79 9.23
C ILE A 93 2.64 -7.77 10.30
N LYS A 94 2.84 -9.08 10.10
CA LYS A 94 2.47 -10.10 11.09
C LYS A 94 3.22 -9.92 12.40
N SER A 95 4.52 -9.66 12.35
CA SER A 95 5.34 -9.41 13.54
C SER A 95 4.85 -8.20 14.32
N LYS A 96 4.54 -7.10 13.63
CA LYS A 96 3.96 -5.91 14.26
C LYS A 96 2.58 -6.20 14.87
N ALA A 97 1.72 -6.94 14.16
CA ALA A 97 0.42 -7.33 14.68
C ALA A 97 0.52 -8.18 15.96
N GLN A 98 1.48 -9.11 16.01
CA GLN A 98 1.76 -9.90 17.21
C GLN A 98 2.30 -9.04 18.35
N ALA A 99 3.21 -8.10 18.07
CA ALA A 99 3.74 -7.18 19.08
C ALA A 99 2.63 -6.31 19.70
N VAL A 100 1.77 -5.73 18.87
CA VAL A 100 0.61 -4.95 19.33
C VAL A 100 -0.33 -5.82 20.15
N ARG A 101 -0.65 -7.05 19.69
CA ARG A 101 -1.50 -7.98 20.44
C ARG A 101 -0.92 -8.33 21.81
N ASN A 102 0.37 -8.64 21.89
CA ASN A 102 1.02 -8.98 23.15
C ASN A 102 1.03 -7.79 24.12
N ALA A 103 1.27 -6.57 23.61
CA ALA A 103 1.21 -5.36 24.41
C ALA A 103 -0.21 -5.09 24.95
N LEU A 104 -1.24 -5.34 24.14
CA LEU A 104 -2.63 -5.19 24.56
C LEU A 104 -3.01 -6.21 25.62
N LEU A 105 -2.65 -7.48 25.48
CA LEU A 105 -2.91 -8.52 26.49
C LEU A 105 -2.14 -8.30 27.79
N GLY A 106 -1.00 -7.61 27.74
CA GLY A 106 -0.23 -7.21 28.92
C GLY A 106 -0.74 -5.93 29.60
N SER A 107 -1.73 -5.24 29.02
CA SER A 107 -2.34 -4.05 29.60
C SER A 107 -3.23 -4.40 30.80
N ASN A 108 -3.20 -3.57 31.85
CA ASN A 108 -4.13 -3.68 32.99
C ASN A 108 -5.57 -3.30 32.64
N ASN A 109 -5.81 -2.67 31.48
CA ASN A 109 -7.14 -2.37 30.99
C ASN A 109 -7.65 -3.50 30.09
N GLU A 110 -8.58 -4.32 30.62
CA GLU A 110 -9.18 -5.47 29.94
C GLU A 110 -9.98 -5.06 28.68
N GLU A 111 -10.50 -3.83 28.60
CA GLU A 111 -11.19 -3.35 27.39
C GLU A 111 -10.25 -3.30 26.17
N TYR A 112 -8.95 -3.16 26.39
CA TYR A 112 -7.95 -3.15 25.33
C TYR A 112 -7.64 -4.55 24.78
N HIS A 113 -8.06 -5.61 25.47
CA HIS A 113 -7.78 -7.00 25.08
C HIS A 113 -8.68 -7.48 23.94
N ILE A 114 -9.79 -6.77 23.68
CA ILE A 114 -10.83 -7.19 22.74
C ILE A 114 -10.83 -6.28 21.50
N GLY A 115 -10.71 -6.90 20.32
CA GLY A 115 -11.14 -6.31 19.05
C GLY A 115 -10.20 -5.28 18.40
N TRP A 116 -10.81 -4.42 17.57
CA TRP A 116 -10.16 -3.29 16.90
C TRP A 116 -10.27 -2.04 17.77
N ASN A 117 -9.12 -1.55 18.22
CA ASN A 117 -9.03 -0.32 19.00
C ASN A 117 -7.99 0.63 18.38
N GLN A 118 -7.86 1.81 18.98
CA GLN A 118 -6.96 2.86 18.50
C GLN A 118 -5.50 2.40 18.31
N PHE A 119 -5.03 1.42 19.08
CA PHE A 119 -3.65 0.92 19.03
C PHE A 119 -3.39 0.03 17.81
N THR A 120 -4.43 -0.64 17.31
CA THR A 120 -4.36 -1.51 16.13
C THR A 120 -4.16 -0.75 14.82
N ASN A 121 -4.42 0.57 14.79
CA ASN A 121 -4.20 1.43 13.61
C ASN A 121 -2.76 1.36 13.09
N SER A 122 -1.78 1.22 13.98
CA SER A 122 -0.36 1.13 13.62
C SER A 122 -0.05 -0.12 12.77
N ILE A 123 -0.88 -1.16 12.83
CA ILE A 123 -0.78 -2.37 11.99
C ILE A 123 -1.19 -2.06 10.55
N TYR A 124 -2.21 -1.23 10.37
CA TYR A 124 -2.81 -0.90 9.06
C TYR A 124 -2.19 0.32 8.39
N PHE A 125 -1.63 1.23 9.17
CA PHE A 125 -1.00 2.45 8.70
C PHE A 125 0.45 2.48 9.15
N ASN A 126 1.32 1.94 8.30
CA ASN A 126 2.77 1.99 8.43
C ASN A 126 3.46 1.88 7.06
N THR A 127 4.79 1.96 7.06
CA THR A 127 5.61 1.85 5.85
C THR A 127 5.40 0.55 5.08
N PHE A 128 5.19 -0.57 5.79
CA PHE A 128 4.97 -1.88 5.15
C PHE A 128 3.61 -1.94 4.47
N THR A 129 2.55 -1.40 5.06
CA THR A 129 1.23 -1.33 4.42
C THR A 129 1.20 -0.35 3.24
N PHE A 130 1.99 0.73 3.30
CA PHE A 130 2.20 1.59 2.13
C PHE A 130 2.89 0.81 1.01
N LEU A 131 3.99 0.11 1.31
CA LEU A 131 4.69 -0.71 0.33
C LEU A 131 3.78 -1.81 -0.25
N LEU A 132 2.93 -2.42 0.58
CA LEU A 132 1.92 -3.39 0.14
C LEU A 132 0.97 -2.78 -0.90
N SER A 133 0.51 -1.54 -0.69
CA SER A 133 -0.35 -0.83 -1.65
C SER A 133 0.34 -0.55 -2.99
N VAL A 134 1.64 -0.24 -2.97
CA VAL A 134 2.45 -0.03 -4.20
C VAL A 134 2.65 -1.35 -4.94
N LEU A 135 2.92 -2.44 -4.22
CA LEU A 135 3.04 -3.78 -4.80
C LEU A 135 1.72 -4.23 -5.44
N LEU A 136 0.58 -3.94 -4.79
CA LEU A 136 -0.75 -4.19 -5.37
C LEU A 136 -0.97 -3.41 -6.67
N CYS A 137 -0.58 -2.14 -6.73
CA CYS A 137 -0.61 -1.37 -7.98
C CYS A 137 0.24 -2.04 -9.08
N GLY A 138 1.43 -2.52 -8.71
CA GLY A 138 2.31 -3.29 -9.61
C GLY A 138 1.66 -4.58 -10.12
N LEU A 139 1.03 -5.36 -9.24
CA LEU A 139 0.32 -6.60 -9.61
C LEU A 139 -0.81 -6.32 -10.59
N VAL A 140 -1.65 -5.31 -10.32
CA VAL A 140 -2.74 -4.90 -11.22
C VAL A 140 -2.18 -4.47 -12.57
N ALA A 141 -1.15 -3.63 -12.58
CA ALA A 141 -0.53 -3.13 -13.80
C ALA A 141 0.08 -4.26 -14.65
N ALA A 142 0.76 -5.22 -14.02
CA ALA A 142 1.34 -6.38 -14.68
C ALA A 142 0.27 -7.31 -15.26
N PHE A 143 -0.78 -7.59 -14.48
CA PHE A 143 -1.93 -8.39 -14.92
C PHE A 143 -2.60 -7.77 -16.15
N LEU A 144 -2.95 -6.48 -16.09
CA LEU A 144 -3.54 -5.74 -17.21
C LEU A 144 -2.63 -5.78 -18.45
N THR A 145 -1.33 -5.57 -18.26
CA THR A 145 -0.36 -5.61 -19.35
C THR A 145 -0.30 -6.99 -20.00
N MET A 146 -0.30 -8.06 -19.21
CA MET A 146 -0.29 -9.43 -19.71
C MET A 146 -1.55 -9.73 -20.54
N CYS A 147 -2.73 -9.33 -20.07
CA CYS A 147 -3.98 -9.46 -20.83
C CYS A 147 -3.89 -8.75 -22.19
N ILE A 148 -3.37 -7.52 -22.23
CA ILE A 148 -3.21 -6.74 -23.47
C ILE A 148 -2.26 -7.46 -24.44
N LEU A 149 -1.09 -7.90 -23.97
CA LEU A 149 -0.11 -8.60 -24.81
C LEU A 149 -0.63 -9.94 -25.34
N LEU A 150 -1.44 -10.67 -24.56
CA LEU A 150 -2.07 -11.91 -25.01
C LEU A 150 -3.09 -11.67 -26.14
N VAL A 151 -3.88 -10.60 -26.04
CA VAL A 151 -4.85 -10.23 -27.08
C VAL A 151 -4.14 -9.77 -28.36
N GLN A 152 -3.05 -9.00 -28.24
CA GLN A 152 -2.28 -8.53 -29.40
C GLN A 152 -1.65 -9.69 -30.16
N ASN A 153 -1.02 -10.64 -29.48
CA ASN A 153 -0.43 -11.81 -30.12
C ASN A 153 -1.45 -12.65 -30.90
N ARG A 154 -2.66 -12.85 -30.39
CA ARG A 154 -3.70 -13.61 -31.11
C ARG A 154 -4.07 -12.95 -32.45
N ARG A 155 -4.11 -11.62 -32.50
CA ARG A 155 -4.41 -10.87 -33.72
C ARG A 155 -3.28 -10.88 -34.76
N GLU A 156 -2.05 -11.17 -34.34
CA GLU A 156 -0.90 -11.31 -35.26
C GLU A 156 -0.83 -12.73 -35.87
N GLU A 157 -1.54 -13.69 -35.29
CA GLU A 157 -1.61 -15.09 -35.74
C GLU A 157 -2.82 -15.37 -36.68
N GLU A 158 -3.78 -14.43 -36.77
CA GLU A 158 -4.96 -14.46 -37.66
C GLU A 158 -4.68 -13.71 -38.98
#